data_AF-I3SM85-F1
#
_entry.id   AF-I3SM85-F1
#
_cell.length_a   1.000
_cell.length_b   1.000
_cell.length_c   1.000
_cell.angle_alpha   90.00
_cell.angle_beta   90.00
_cell.angle_gamma   90.00
#
_symmetry.space_group_name_H-M   'P 1'
#
loop_
_entity.id
_entity.type
_entity.pdbx_description
1 polymer ?
#
loop_
_entity_poly.entity_id
_entity_poly.type
_entity_poly.pdbx_seq_one_letter_code
_entity_poly.pdbx_strand_id
1 'polypeptide(L)'
;MKLTYQPVVGNLQEIAQAYTDSFCPRDGDQDNEEKVPDFVEGMVYTPTEAVMMTGRYASKEEAKKKGNKINSVGWWFKPWFYQHAQSALKKGLFVEYIPTREYYHRHTRCLYWEGKLILPFGDQFWFRYLFGWLMPPKVSLLKATQGEAIRNYYHDMHVIQDMLVPLYKVGDAMEWVHREMEVYPLWLCPHKLFELPVKTMIYPEPGFELHRRQGDTQTAQMYTDVGVYYAPGPVLRGEVFDGAEAVRKMEDWLIENHGFQPQYAVFELSEKSFWRMFDAGLYEHARRKYGAIGTFMSVYYKSKKGRKTEKEVQEAEQAHLETAYAEVDQPVD
;
A
#
# COMPACT_ATOMS: atom_id res chain seq x y z
N MET A 1 11.22 -11.04 -16.92
CA MET A 1 11.48 -9.77 -16.23
C MET A 1 12.95 -9.70 -15.87
N LYS A 2 13.70 -8.76 -16.44
CA LYS A 2 15.04 -8.40 -15.96
C LYS A 2 14.83 -7.46 -14.77
N LEU A 3 15.27 -7.87 -13.59
CA LEU A 3 15.08 -7.12 -12.35
C LEU A 3 16.44 -6.72 -11.80
N THR A 4 16.62 -5.42 -11.56
CA THR A 4 17.79 -4.85 -10.90
C THR A 4 17.46 -4.60 -9.43
N TYR A 5 18.32 -5.02 -8.53
CA TYR A 5 18.23 -4.73 -7.10
C TYR A 5 19.33 -3.74 -6.73
N GLN A 6 18.95 -2.52 -6.36
CA GLN A 6 19.85 -1.46 -5.94
C GLN A 6 19.75 -1.30 -4.42
N PRO A 7 20.80 -1.63 -3.64
CA PRO A 7 20.82 -1.29 -2.22
C PRO A 7 20.97 0.22 -2.04
N VAL A 8 20.31 0.75 -1.02
CA VAL A 8 20.35 2.15 -0.62
C VAL A 8 20.59 2.20 0.88
N VAL A 9 21.57 3.01 1.29
CA VAL A 9 21.90 3.26 2.69
C VAL A 9 21.94 4.78 2.88
N GLY A 10 21.19 5.26 3.87
CA GLY A 10 20.99 6.69 4.12
C GLY A 10 19.80 6.89 5.05
N ASN A 11 19.56 8.10 5.52
CA ASN A 11 18.34 8.39 6.30
C ASN A 11 17.07 8.24 5.44
N LEU A 12 15.90 8.30 6.06
CA LEU A 12 14.62 8.07 5.37
C LEU A 12 14.35 9.05 4.21
N GLN A 13 14.83 10.31 4.32
CA GLN A 13 14.72 11.29 3.24
C GLN A 13 15.64 10.94 2.05
N GLU A 14 16.87 10.50 2.34
CA GLU A 14 17.80 10.02 1.31
C GLU A 14 17.26 8.74 0.63
N ILE A 15 16.65 7.84 1.40
CA ILE A 15 15.97 6.64 0.88
C ILE A 15 14.80 7.02 -0.01
N ALA A 16 13.97 7.99 0.39
CA ALA A 16 12.86 8.50 -0.41
C ALA A 16 13.36 9.09 -1.73
N GLN A 17 14.41 9.90 -1.70
CA GLN A 17 14.99 10.47 -2.91
C GLN A 17 15.57 9.39 -3.83
N ALA A 18 16.26 8.39 -3.29
CA ALA A 18 16.78 7.27 -4.08
C ALA A 18 15.65 6.42 -4.69
N TYR A 19 14.53 6.28 -3.98
CA TYR A 19 13.32 5.66 -4.51
C TYR A 19 12.77 6.47 -5.68
N THR A 20 12.54 7.78 -5.53
CA THR A 20 12.10 8.69 -6.59
C THR A 20 13.02 8.64 -7.81
N ASP A 21 14.34 8.72 -7.59
CA ASP A 21 15.35 8.70 -8.66
C ASP A 21 15.40 7.38 -9.43
N SER A 22 14.87 6.28 -8.86
CA SER A 22 14.87 4.97 -9.52
C SER A 22 13.87 4.87 -10.67
N PHE A 23 12.90 5.80 -10.77
CA PHE A 23 11.87 5.77 -11.80
C PHE A 23 11.38 7.12 -12.33
N CYS A 24 11.72 8.23 -11.67
CA CYS A 24 11.43 9.57 -12.14
C CYS A 24 12.73 10.30 -12.46
N PRO A 25 13.14 10.44 -13.72
CA PRO A 25 14.36 11.15 -14.09
C PRO A 25 14.32 12.61 -13.63
N ARG A 26 15.42 13.10 -13.04
CA ARG A 26 15.51 14.48 -12.50
C ARG A 26 15.48 15.57 -13.58
N ASP A 27 15.80 15.20 -14.82
CA ASP A 27 15.69 16.08 -15.99
C ASP A 27 14.27 16.19 -16.54
N GLY A 28 13.30 15.48 -15.94
CA GLY A 28 11.89 15.51 -16.33
C GLY A 28 11.57 14.65 -17.56
N ASP A 29 12.52 13.89 -18.09
CA ASP A 29 12.36 13.03 -19.27
C ASP A 29 11.62 11.72 -18.95
N GLN A 30 10.39 11.86 -18.45
CA GLN A 30 9.58 10.78 -17.89
C GLN A 30 8.90 9.87 -18.92
N ASP A 31 8.96 10.23 -20.21
CA ASP A 31 8.43 9.41 -21.31
C ASP A 31 9.54 8.61 -22.02
N ASN A 32 10.78 8.74 -21.57
CA ASN A 32 11.91 8.01 -22.14
C ASN A 32 11.99 6.58 -21.59
N GLU A 33 11.66 5.62 -22.44
CA GLU A 33 11.69 4.19 -22.12
C GLU A 33 13.06 3.71 -21.62
N GLU A 34 14.17 4.34 -22.00
CA GLU A 34 15.50 3.95 -21.50
C GLU A 34 15.74 4.38 -20.05
N LYS A 35 15.14 5.51 -19.63
CA LYS A 35 15.30 6.09 -18.29
C LYS A 35 14.24 5.61 -17.31
N VAL A 36 13.02 5.36 -17.78
CA VAL A 36 11.89 4.96 -16.95
C VAL A 36 11.71 3.44 -17.05
N PRO A 37 11.73 2.71 -15.93
CA PRO A 37 11.54 1.25 -15.91
C PRO A 37 10.07 0.85 -16.10
N ASP A 38 9.83 -0.37 -16.56
CA ASP A 38 8.48 -0.93 -16.72
C ASP A 38 7.81 -1.25 -15.36
N PHE A 39 8.64 -1.59 -14.36
CA PHE A 39 8.20 -1.93 -13.02
C PHE A 39 9.12 -1.32 -11.97
N VAL A 40 8.54 -0.92 -10.85
CA VAL A 40 9.24 -0.32 -9.72
C VAL A 40 8.67 -0.87 -8.43
N GLU A 41 9.55 -1.17 -7.48
CA GLU A 41 9.18 -1.53 -6.13
C GLU A 41 10.31 -1.12 -5.17
N GLY A 42 9.97 -0.49 -4.06
CA GLY A 42 10.90 -0.24 -2.95
C GLY A 42 10.59 -1.14 -1.77
N MET A 43 11.63 -1.61 -1.08
CA MET A 43 11.52 -2.25 0.21
C MET A 43 12.46 -1.59 1.20
N VAL A 44 11.91 -0.99 2.25
CA VAL A 44 12.68 -0.32 3.31
C VAL A 44 12.74 -1.24 4.50
N TYR A 45 13.92 -1.71 4.87
CA TYR A 45 14.11 -2.74 5.90
C TYR A 45 14.36 -2.16 7.29
N THR A 46 14.94 -0.97 7.35
CA THR A 46 15.25 -0.24 8.58
C THR A 46 15.16 1.26 8.28
N PRO A 47 15.27 2.15 9.29
CA PRO A 47 15.35 3.60 9.05
C PRO A 47 16.54 4.04 8.20
N THR A 48 17.51 3.13 7.96
CA THR A 48 18.76 3.44 7.27
C THR A 48 19.08 2.55 6.07
N GLU A 49 18.27 1.51 5.80
CA GLU A 49 18.58 0.51 4.77
C GLU A 49 17.33 0.17 3.95
N ALA A 50 17.48 0.25 2.63
CA ALA A 50 16.43 -0.09 1.67
C ALA A 50 16.99 -0.76 0.41
N VAL A 51 16.11 -1.38 -0.36
CA VAL A 51 16.42 -1.94 -1.67
C VAL A 51 15.39 -1.43 -2.67
N MET A 52 15.84 -0.72 -3.69
CA MET A 52 15.02 -0.29 -4.82
C MET A 52 15.14 -1.30 -5.94
N MET A 53 14.01 -1.74 -6.47
CA MET A 53 13.93 -2.75 -7.50
C MET A 53 13.28 -2.16 -8.74
N THR A 54 14.01 -2.21 -9.86
CA THR A 54 13.52 -1.74 -11.15
C THR A 54 13.52 -2.87 -12.17
N GLY A 55 12.39 -3.06 -12.83
CA GLY A 55 12.12 -4.16 -13.73
C GLY A 55 11.98 -3.69 -15.17
N ARG A 56 12.51 -4.48 -16.10
CA ARG A 56 12.25 -4.34 -17.53
C ARG A 56 11.82 -5.66 -18.15
N TYR A 57 10.92 -5.61 -19.12
CA TYR A 57 10.68 -6.77 -19.96
C TYR A 57 11.98 -7.16 -20.68
N ALA A 58 12.19 -8.46 -20.81
CA ALA A 58 13.36 -9.02 -21.46
C ALA A 58 12.95 -10.26 -22.23
N SER A 59 13.54 -10.47 -23.40
CA SER A 59 13.25 -11.64 -24.21
C SER A 59 13.86 -12.90 -23.59
N LYS A 60 13.37 -14.07 -24.04
CA LYS A 60 13.91 -15.36 -23.60
C LYS A 60 15.35 -15.56 -24.07
N GLU A 61 15.70 -15.02 -25.23
CA GLU A 61 17.02 -15.04 -25.82
C GLU A 61 17.99 -14.22 -24.99
N GLU A 62 17.60 -13.00 -24.58
CA GLU A 62 18.39 -12.16 -23.68
C GLU A 62 18.64 -12.86 -22.35
N ALA A 63 17.59 -13.38 -21.71
CA ALA A 63 17.69 -14.03 -20.40
C ALA A 63 18.63 -15.25 -20.42
N LYS A 64 18.77 -15.92 -21.57
CA LYS A 64 19.63 -17.11 -21.75
C LYS A 64 21.07 -16.81 -22.18
N LYS A 65 21.43 -15.54 -22.40
CA LYS A 65 22.82 -15.17 -22.74
C LYS A 65 23.77 -15.58 -21.62
N LYS A 66 24.97 -16.04 -21.99
CA LYS A 66 26.00 -16.47 -21.04
C LYS A 66 26.33 -15.32 -20.07
N GLY A 67 26.32 -15.63 -18.76
CA GLY A 67 26.54 -14.64 -17.69
C GLY A 67 25.25 -14.13 -17.04
N ASN A 68 24.10 -14.22 -17.72
CA ASN A 68 22.81 -13.85 -17.12
C ASN A 68 22.31 -14.95 -16.18
N LYS A 69 21.75 -14.53 -15.04
CA LYS A 69 21.20 -15.43 -14.03
C LYS A 69 19.68 -15.46 -14.10
N ILE A 70 19.12 -16.62 -14.41
CA ILE A 70 17.68 -16.84 -14.32
C ILE A 70 17.33 -17.26 -12.89
N ASN A 71 16.46 -16.50 -12.23
CA ASN A 71 15.97 -16.81 -10.90
C ASN A 71 14.48 -17.19 -10.95
N SER A 72 14.20 -18.49 -10.93
CA SER A 72 12.84 -18.98 -10.71
C SER A 72 12.44 -18.80 -9.24
N VAL A 73 12.03 -17.60 -8.85
CA VAL A 73 11.64 -17.27 -7.47
C VAL A 73 10.51 -18.18 -6.96
N GLY A 74 9.65 -18.73 -7.83
CA GLY A 74 8.50 -19.56 -7.51
C GLY A 74 8.79 -20.94 -6.91
N TRP A 75 10.04 -21.41 -6.93
CA TRP A 75 10.44 -22.66 -6.26
C TRP A 75 10.22 -22.58 -4.75
N TRP A 76 9.36 -23.43 -4.20
CA TRP A 76 8.87 -23.35 -2.80
C TRP A 76 9.97 -23.41 -1.74
N PHE A 77 11.09 -24.04 -2.05
CA PHE A 77 12.24 -24.15 -1.15
C PHE A 77 13.14 -22.90 -1.16
N LYS A 78 12.92 -21.91 -2.04
CA LYS A 78 13.71 -20.67 -2.07
C LYS A 78 13.32 -19.71 -0.96
N PRO A 79 14.22 -18.78 -0.57
CA PRO A 79 13.88 -17.75 0.40
C PRO A 79 12.66 -16.96 -0.05
N TRP A 80 11.94 -16.38 0.91
CA TRP A 80 10.88 -15.44 0.59
C TRP A 80 11.45 -14.24 -0.17
N PHE A 81 10.64 -13.66 -1.06
CA PHE A 81 11.15 -12.70 -2.04
C PHE A 81 11.80 -11.48 -1.38
N TYR A 82 11.17 -10.91 -0.35
CA TYR A 82 11.75 -9.79 0.41
C TYR A 82 13.10 -10.17 1.06
N GLN A 83 13.24 -11.37 1.63
CA GLN A 83 14.53 -11.81 2.19
C GLN A 83 15.62 -11.96 1.12
N HIS A 84 15.23 -12.41 -0.08
CA HIS A 84 16.15 -12.49 -1.22
C HIS A 84 16.57 -11.10 -1.71
N ALA A 85 15.62 -10.18 -1.85
CA ALA A 85 15.88 -8.78 -2.21
C ALA A 85 16.80 -8.10 -1.19
N GLN A 86 16.57 -8.29 0.11
CA GLN A 86 17.41 -7.78 1.21
C GLN A 86 18.87 -8.17 1.07
N SER A 87 19.19 -9.30 0.41
CA SER A 87 20.58 -9.72 0.20
C SER A 87 21.40 -8.74 -0.64
N ALA A 88 20.76 -7.81 -1.36
CA ALA A 88 21.42 -6.70 -2.06
C ALA A 88 22.21 -5.81 -1.09
N LEU A 89 21.73 -5.61 0.14
CA LEU A 89 22.42 -4.80 1.16
C LEU A 89 23.83 -5.36 1.49
N LYS A 90 24.02 -6.67 1.36
CA LYS A 90 25.31 -7.34 1.60
C LYS A 90 26.11 -7.58 0.32
N LYS A 91 25.43 -7.84 -0.80
CA LYS A 91 26.06 -8.22 -2.07
C LYS A 91 26.40 -7.04 -2.97
N GLY A 92 25.84 -5.86 -2.69
CA GLY A 92 25.82 -4.75 -3.63
C GLY A 92 24.72 -4.92 -4.69
N LEU A 93 24.74 -4.03 -5.69
CA LEU A 93 23.83 -4.08 -6.83
C LEU A 93 23.96 -5.43 -7.55
N PHE A 94 22.83 -6.04 -7.90
CA PHE A 94 22.82 -7.19 -8.78
C PHE A 94 21.57 -7.23 -9.67
N VAL A 95 21.68 -7.99 -10.76
CA VAL A 95 20.62 -8.16 -11.75
C VAL A 95 20.30 -9.64 -11.92
N GLU A 96 19.02 -9.96 -12.06
CA GLU A 96 18.59 -11.31 -12.42
C GLU A 96 17.36 -11.30 -13.34
N TYR A 97 17.06 -12.46 -13.91
CA TYR A 97 15.93 -12.64 -14.82
C TYR A 97 14.90 -13.56 -14.17
N ILE A 98 13.73 -13.02 -13.88
CA ILE A 98 12.62 -13.74 -13.26
C ILE A 98 11.56 -14.05 -14.33
N PRO A 99 11.07 -15.30 -14.44
CA PRO A 99 9.93 -15.61 -15.30
C PRO A 99 8.73 -14.72 -14.95
N THR A 100 8.08 -14.12 -15.96
CA THR A 100 7.08 -13.05 -15.74
C THR A 100 5.94 -13.47 -14.81
N ARG A 101 5.41 -14.69 -14.95
CA ARG A 101 4.38 -15.22 -14.05
C ARG A 101 4.87 -15.29 -12.59
N GLU A 102 6.11 -15.73 -12.37
CA GLU A 102 6.69 -15.82 -11.03
C GLU A 102 6.95 -14.44 -10.44
N TYR A 103 7.31 -13.46 -11.26
CA TYR A 103 7.46 -12.07 -10.84
C TYR A 103 6.14 -11.49 -10.31
N TYR A 104 5.02 -11.73 -10.99
CA TYR A 104 3.70 -11.28 -10.50
C TYR A 104 3.27 -11.94 -9.19
N HIS A 105 3.71 -13.18 -8.93
CA HIS A 105 3.37 -13.93 -7.72
C HIS A 105 4.48 -13.92 -6.65
N ARG A 106 5.47 -13.03 -6.76
CA ARG A 106 6.67 -13.05 -5.91
C ARG A 106 6.37 -12.89 -4.40
N HIS A 107 5.31 -12.16 -4.05
CA HIS A 107 4.89 -11.93 -2.66
C HIS A 107 3.90 -12.96 -2.13
N THR A 108 3.30 -13.79 -2.98
CA THR A 108 2.14 -14.62 -2.64
C THR A 108 2.44 -15.63 -1.51
N ARG A 109 3.58 -16.33 -1.55
CA ARG A 109 3.87 -17.41 -0.59
C ARG A 109 4.06 -16.93 0.84
N CYS A 110 4.55 -15.73 1.01
CA CYS A 110 4.89 -15.13 2.30
C CYS A 110 3.94 -13.99 2.68
N LEU A 111 2.91 -13.72 1.86
CA LEU A 111 2.00 -12.58 2.04
C LEU A 111 2.83 -11.30 2.27
N TYR A 112 3.66 -10.96 1.27
CA TYR A 112 4.78 -10.02 1.42
C TYR A 112 5.80 -10.50 2.45
N TRP A 113 5.59 -10.23 3.74
CA TRP A 113 6.43 -10.68 4.85
C TRP A 113 5.64 -11.10 6.09
N GLU A 114 4.31 -11.01 6.07
CA GLU A 114 3.43 -11.40 7.18
C GLU A 114 3.54 -12.89 7.52
N GLY A 115 3.97 -13.71 6.57
CA GLY A 115 4.25 -15.13 6.78
C GLY A 115 5.20 -15.39 7.96
N LYS A 116 6.08 -14.44 8.31
CA LYS A 116 6.96 -14.54 9.47
C LYS A 116 6.21 -14.47 10.80
N LEU A 117 5.13 -13.68 10.89
CA LEU A 117 4.33 -13.58 12.11
C LEU A 117 3.43 -14.80 12.28
N ILE A 118 2.83 -15.26 11.17
CA ILE A 118 1.96 -16.44 11.16
C ILE A 118 2.76 -17.72 11.44
N LEU A 119 3.95 -17.82 10.86
CA LEU A 119 4.81 -18.99 10.97
C LEU A 119 6.28 -18.56 11.17
N PRO A 120 6.73 -18.28 12.41
CA PRO A 120 8.06 -17.75 12.70
C PRO A 120 9.23 -18.58 12.18
N PHE A 121 9.06 -19.91 12.09
CA PHE A 121 10.07 -20.82 11.54
C PHE A 121 9.87 -21.11 10.04
N GLY A 122 8.88 -20.50 9.39
CA GLY A 122 8.51 -20.75 7.99
C GLY A 122 9.58 -20.36 6.97
N ASP A 123 10.55 -19.53 7.36
CA ASP A 123 11.68 -19.11 6.55
C ASP A 123 12.92 -20.01 6.69
N GLN A 124 12.90 -20.97 7.62
CA GLN A 124 14.01 -21.91 7.81
C GLN A 124 14.12 -22.87 6.61
N PHE A 125 15.36 -23.21 6.23
CA PHE A 125 15.61 -24.02 5.04
C PHE A 125 14.90 -25.37 5.09
N TRP A 126 14.98 -26.09 6.22
CA TRP A 126 14.34 -27.41 6.39
C TRP A 126 12.82 -27.32 6.20
N PHE A 127 12.19 -26.26 6.73
CA PHE A 127 10.75 -26.05 6.60
C PHE A 127 10.39 -25.76 5.14
N ARG A 128 11.06 -24.79 4.52
CA ARG A 128 10.81 -24.43 3.12
C ARG A 128 11.02 -25.62 2.18
N TYR A 129 12.02 -26.46 2.45
CA TYR A 129 12.30 -27.64 1.64
C TYR A 129 11.22 -28.71 1.76
N LEU A 130 10.81 -29.06 2.98
CA LEU A 130 9.85 -30.14 3.24
C LEU A 130 8.38 -29.72 3.09
N PHE A 131 8.03 -28.51 3.55
CA PHE A 131 6.66 -28.03 3.71
C PHE A 131 6.37 -26.71 3.00
N GLY A 132 7.36 -26.06 2.36
CA GLY A 132 7.16 -24.77 1.71
C GLY A 132 6.12 -24.77 0.59
N TRP A 133 5.83 -25.93 -0.01
CA TRP A 133 4.80 -26.09 -1.05
C TRP A 133 3.36 -25.96 -0.50
N LEU A 134 3.18 -25.98 0.83
CA LEU A 134 1.92 -25.70 1.51
C LEU A 134 1.65 -24.20 1.70
N MET A 135 2.63 -23.33 1.39
CA MET A 135 2.51 -21.89 1.54
C MET A 135 1.92 -21.22 0.27
N PRO A 136 1.11 -20.15 0.41
CA PRO A 136 0.65 -19.57 1.67
C PRO A 136 -0.47 -20.42 2.31
N PRO A 137 -0.60 -20.44 3.64
CA PRO A 137 -1.72 -21.09 4.30
C PRO A 137 -3.03 -20.46 3.82
N LYS A 138 -4.05 -21.29 3.57
CA LYS A 138 -5.39 -20.78 3.21
C LYS A 138 -5.91 -19.92 4.35
N VAL A 139 -6.24 -18.66 4.07
CA VAL A 139 -6.78 -17.71 5.06
C VAL A 139 -8.03 -18.27 5.75
N SER A 140 -8.87 -19.01 5.03
CA SER A 140 -10.04 -19.67 5.61
C SER A 140 -9.68 -20.74 6.65
N LEU A 141 -8.58 -21.46 6.45
CA LEU A 141 -8.08 -22.44 7.41
C LEU A 141 -7.53 -21.74 8.66
N LEU A 142 -6.75 -20.66 8.50
CA LEU A 142 -6.26 -19.84 9.62
C LEU A 142 -7.42 -19.26 10.43
N LYS A 143 -8.44 -18.71 9.77
CA LYS A 143 -9.63 -18.16 10.42
C LYS A 143 -10.45 -19.23 11.14
N ALA A 144 -10.48 -20.46 10.63
CA ALA A 144 -11.22 -21.55 11.26
C ALA A 144 -10.51 -22.11 12.51
N THR A 145 -9.19 -21.99 12.59
CA THR A 145 -8.40 -22.50 13.73
C THR A 145 -8.06 -21.44 14.78
N GLN A 146 -8.30 -20.15 14.49
CA GLN A 146 -8.10 -19.05 15.43
C GLN A 146 -9.39 -18.74 16.21
N GLY A 147 -9.34 -18.88 17.54
CA GLY A 147 -10.43 -18.42 18.42
C GLY A 147 -10.54 -16.88 18.44
N GLU A 148 -11.68 -16.35 18.90
CA GLU A 148 -11.94 -14.90 18.90
C GLU A 148 -10.88 -14.08 19.65
N ALA A 149 -10.34 -14.60 20.77
CA ALA A 149 -9.29 -13.93 21.53
C ALA A 149 -7.99 -13.76 20.72
N ILE A 150 -7.60 -14.78 19.95
CA ILE A 150 -6.41 -14.73 19.09
C ILE A 150 -6.66 -13.78 17.91
N ARG A 151 -7.87 -13.79 17.34
CA ARG A 151 -8.25 -12.88 16.25
C ARG A 151 -8.20 -11.41 16.71
N ASN A 152 -8.73 -11.10 17.88
CA ASN A 152 -8.69 -9.75 18.44
C ASN A 152 -7.27 -9.35 18.79
N TYR A 153 -6.47 -10.24 19.38
CA TYR A 153 -5.04 -9.98 19.62
C TYR A 153 -4.28 -9.64 18.34
N TYR A 154 -4.46 -10.42 17.27
CA TYR A 154 -3.85 -10.09 15.97
C TYR A 154 -4.38 -8.76 15.43
N HIS A 155 -5.66 -8.46 15.59
CA HIS A 155 -6.23 -7.19 15.13
C HIS A 155 -5.65 -5.98 15.89
N ASP A 156 -5.41 -6.11 17.20
CA ASP A 156 -4.99 -5.00 18.05
C ASP A 156 -3.46 -4.81 18.02
N MET A 157 -2.70 -5.85 17.69
CA MET A 157 -1.25 -5.90 17.76
C MET A 157 -0.55 -5.96 16.39
N HIS A 158 -1.30 -5.81 15.29
CA HIS A 158 -0.80 -5.88 13.93
C HIS A 158 -1.36 -4.72 13.11
N VAL A 159 -0.52 -4.13 12.27
CA VAL A 159 -0.91 -3.06 11.35
C VAL A 159 -0.89 -3.63 9.94
N ILE A 160 -2.01 -3.47 9.24
CA ILE A 160 -2.15 -3.71 7.80
C ILE A 160 -2.78 -2.44 7.24
N GLN A 161 -1.94 -1.49 6.85
CA GLN A 161 -2.37 -0.19 6.36
C GLN A 161 -1.54 0.23 5.17
N ASP A 162 -2.11 1.11 4.38
CA ASP A 162 -1.49 1.69 3.19
C ASP A 162 -1.70 3.20 3.21
N MET A 163 -0.64 3.93 2.93
CA MET A 163 -0.63 5.38 2.85
C MET A 163 -0.35 5.79 1.41
N LEU A 164 -1.40 6.15 0.66
CA LEU A 164 -1.23 6.70 -0.68
C LEU A 164 -0.89 8.17 -0.56
N VAL A 165 0.36 8.54 -0.79
CA VAL A 165 0.87 9.90 -0.58
C VAL A 165 1.49 10.47 -1.86
N PRO A 166 1.48 11.80 -2.05
CA PRO A 166 2.25 12.42 -3.12
C PRO A 166 3.73 12.00 -3.04
N LEU A 167 4.39 11.76 -4.18
CA LEU A 167 5.76 11.21 -4.21
C LEU A 167 6.75 12.05 -3.40
N TYR A 168 6.61 13.38 -3.42
CA TYR A 168 7.49 14.28 -2.68
C TYR A 168 7.31 14.20 -1.14
N LYS A 169 6.27 13.53 -0.64
CA LYS A 169 6.00 13.30 0.79
C LYS A 169 6.35 11.89 1.27
N VAL A 170 6.93 11.04 0.42
CA VAL A 170 7.29 9.66 0.80
C VAL A 170 8.28 9.63 1.96
N GLY A 171 9.25 10.55 1.99
CA GLY A 171 10.18 10.70 3.11
C GLY A 171 9.45 10.99 4.42
N ASP A 172 8.58 12.00 4.41
CA ASP A 172 7.79 12.40 5.58
C ASP A 172 6.86 11.29 6.07
N ALA A 173 6.24 10.54 5.15
CA ALA A 173 5.41 9.39 5.47
C ALA A 173 6.22 8.29 6.17
N MET A 174 7.41 7.96 5.66
CA MET A 174 8.28 6.97 6.29
C MET A 174 8.77 7.41 7.67
N GLU A 175 9.13 8.70 7.84
CA GLU A 175 9.52 9.25 9.14
C GLU A 175 8.36 9.22 10.14
N TRP A 176 7.15 9.52 9.66
CA TRP A 176 5.94 9.40 10.46
C TRP A 176 5.70 7.96 10.92
N VAL A 177 5.78 6.98 9.99
CA VAL A 177 5.60 5.55 10.32
C VAL A 177 6.68 5.07 11.29
N HIS A 178 7.93 5.48 11.08
CA HIS A 178 9.01 5.16 12.01
C HIS A 178 8.72 5.68 13.41
N ARG A 179 8.28 6.93 13.55
CA ARG A 179 8.02 7.54 14.87
C ARG A 179 6.80 6.93 15.58
N GLU A 180 5.70 6.71 14.86
CA GLU A 180 4.44 6.30 15.50
C GLU A 180 4.27 4.78 15.62
N MET A 181 4.88 3.99 14.73
CA MET A 181 4.63 2.53 14.63
C MET A 181 5.90 1.68 14.62
N GLU A 182 7.05 2.22 14.16
CA GLU A 182 8.31 1.48 14.01
C GLU A 182 8.17 0.16 13.22
N VAL A 183 7.26 0.14 12.22
CA VAL A 183 6.98 -1.05 11.41
C VAL A 183 8.01 -1.17 10.29
N TYR A 184 8.59 -2.36 10.16
CA TYR A 184 9.47 -2.73 9.04
C TYR A 184 9.30 -4.21 8.67
N PRO A 185 9.54 -4.58 7.39
CA PRO A 185 9.86 -3.68 6.29
C PRO A 185 8.64 -2.89 5.78
N LEU A 186 8.88 -1.78 5.07
CA LEU A 186 7.87 -1.00 4.36
C LEU A 186 7.87 -1.35 2.87
N TRP A 187 6.69 -1.36 2.26
CA TRP A 187 6.51 -1.53 0.82
C TRP A 187 6.33 -0.17 0.14
N LEU A 188 7.03 0.09 -0.96
CA LEU A 188 6.84 1.31 -1.75
C LEU A 188 6.44 0.95 -3.19
N CYS A 189 5.27 1.41 -3.62
CA CYS A 189 4.75 1.15 -4.97
C CYS A 189 4.23 2.44 -5.62
N PRO A 190 4.87 2.94 -6.69
CA PRO A 190 4.46 4.21 -7.28
C PRO A 190 3.23 4.02 -8.16
N HIS A 191 2.39 5.04 -8.21
CA HIS A 191 1.25 5.10 -9.12
C HIS A 191 0.97 6.54 -9.53
N LYS A 192 0.43 6.71 -10.74
CA LYS A 192 0.00 8.02 -11.24
C LYS A 192 -1.45 8.25 -10.87
N LEU A 193 -1.74 9.39 -10.27
CA LEU A 193 -3.09 9.89 -10.10
C LEU A 193 -3.37 10.88 -11.24
N PHE A 194 -4.19 10.47 -12.19
CA PHE A 194 -4.50 11.29 -13.36
C PHE A 194 -5.49 12.40 -13.00
N GLU A 195 -5.23 13.58 -13.53
CA GLU A 195 -6.22 14.64 -13.59
C GLU A 195 -7.24 14.27 -14.67
N LEU A 196 -8.49 14.12 -14.27
CA LEU A 196 -9.60 13.75 -15.14
C LEU A 196 -10.51 14.96 -15.36
N PRO A 197 -11.23 15.04 -16.51
CA PRO A 197 -12.22 16.10 -16.75
C PRO A 197 -13.36 16.14 -15.73
N VAL A 198 -13.54 15.06 -14.96
CA VAL A 198 -14.51 14.92 -13.88
C VAL A 198 -13.78 14.56 -12.60
N LYS A 199 -14.11 15.26 -11.51
CA LYS A 199 -13.51 14.99 -10.20
C LYS A 199 -14.03 13.65 -9.66
N THR A 200 -13.13 12.69 -9.49
CA THR A 200 -13.40 11.40 -8.85
C THR A 200 -13.17 11.47 -7.34
N MET A 201 -13.51 10.40 -6.61
CA MET A 201 -13.34 10.33 -5.14
C MET A 201 -11.90 10.60 -4.69
N ILE A 202 -10.93 10.19 -5.51
CA ILE A 202 -9.51 10.52 -5.38
C ILE A 202 -9.13 11.41 -6.57
N TYR A 203 -8.27 12.39 -6.34
CA TYR A 203 -7.84 13.37 -7.34
C TYR A 203 -6.50 13.98 -6.92
N PRO A 204 -5.67 14.46 -7.87
CA PRO A 204 -4.41 15.14 -7.55
C PRO A 204 -4.58 16.35 -6.64
N GLU A 205 -3.50 16.77 -5.98
CA GLU A 205 -3.47 18.02 -5.23
C GLU A 205 -3.84 19.21 -6.14
N PRO A 206 -4.73 20.11 -5.70
CA PRO A 206 -5.02 21.32 -6.47
C PRO A 206 -3.74 22.14 -6.73
N GLY A 207 -3.47 22.44 -8.01
CA GLY A 207 -2.30 23.22 -8.41
C GLY A 207 -0.99 22.42 -8.50
N PHE A 208 -1.02 21.09 -8.42
CA PHE A 208 0.19 20.24 -8.54
C PHE A 208 0.99 20.54 -9.83
N GLU A 209 0.30 20.84 -10.93
CA GLU A 209 0.84 21.15 -12.24
C GLU A 209 1.71 22.43 -12.25
N LEU A 210 1.45 23.35 -11.31
CA LEU A 210 2.21 24.58 -11.14
C LEU A 210 3.54 24.34 -10.43
N HIS A 211 3.62 23.31 -9.59
CA HIS A 211 4.81 22.99 -8.80
C HIS A 211 5.89 22.27 -9.62
N ARG A 212 5.50 21.54 -10.68
CA ARG A 212 6.40 20.79 -11.58
C ARG A 212 7.41 19.93 -10.82
N ARG A 213 6.94 19.18 -9.83
CA ARG A 213 7.80 18.31 -9.01
C ARG A 213 8.26 17.09 -9.82
N GLN A 214 9.33 16.44 -9.35
CA GLN A 214 9.85 15.22 -9.96
C GLN A 214 8.78 14.13 -9.96
N GLY A 215 8.48 13.58 -11.14
CA GLY A 215 7.45 12.55 -11.35
C GLY A 215 6.07 13.09 -11.75
N ASP A 216 5.81 14.38 -11.51
CA ASP A 216 4.55 14.99 -11.94
C ASP A 216 4.61 15.28 -13.45
N THR A 217 3.45 15.19 -14.10
CA THR A 217 3.24 15.60 -15.49
C THR A 217 2.17 16.70 -15.55
N GLN A 218 1.85 17.20 -16.74
CA GLN A 218 0.77 18.17 -16.90
C GLN A 218 -0.62 17.58 -16.61
N THR A 219 -0.75 16.25 -16.57
CA THR A 219 -2.04 15.56 -16.51
C THR A 219 -2.10 14.49 -15.43
N ALA A 220 -1.05 14.35 -14.62
CA ALA A 220 -1.00 13.39 -13.54
C ALA A 220 0.02 13.78 -12.48
N GLN A 221 -0.37 13.62 -11.22
CA GLN A 221 0.55 13.74 -10.09
C GLN A 221 1.09 12.35 -9.73
N MET A 222 2.38 12.26 -9.41
CA MET A 222 2.95 11.02 -8.95
C MET A 222 2.67 10.80 -7.47
N TYR A 223 2.11 9.64 -7.16
CA TYR A 223 1.84 9.17 -5.81
C TYR A 223 2.59 7.87 -5.54
N THR A 224 2.64 7.48 -4.28
CA THR A 224 3.24 6.24 -3.82
C THR A 224 2.37 5.62 -2.76
N ASP A 225 2.15 4.33 -2.90
CA ASP A 225 1.62 3.50 -1.84
C ASP A 225 2.75 3.12 -0.89
N VAL A 226 2.68 3.60 0.36
CA VAL A 226 3.56 3.20 1.45
C VAL A 226 2.82 2.15 2.28
N GLY A 227 3.12 0.89 2.01
CA GLY A 227 2.52 -0.27 2.67
C GLY A 227 3.19 -0.60 3.99
N VAL A 228 2.38 -0.63 5.05
CA VAL A 228 2.76 -0.82 6.46
C VAL A 228 2.12 -2.11 6.96
N TYR A 229 2.86 -3.22 6.86
CA TYR A 229 2.31 -4.57 7.12
C TYR A 229 3.15 -5.37 8.13
N TYR A 230 3.01 -5.10 9.43
CA TYR A 230 3.70 -5.92 10.44
C TYR A 230 3.19 -5.65 11.86
N ALA A 231 3.75 -6.40 12.81
CA ALA A 231 3.66 -6.06 14.21
C ALA A 231 4.50 -4.78 14.47
N PRO A 232 3.92 -3.74 15.08
CA PRO A 232 4.63 -2.52 15.47
C PRO A 232 5.81 -2.78 16.41
N GLY A 233 6.81 -1.89 16.38
CA GLY A 233 7.99 -1.98 17.26
C GLY A 233 7.64 -2.09 18.75
N PRO A 234 6.74 -1.26 19.30
CA PRO A 234 6.29 -1.37 20.69
C PRO A 234 5.72 -2.75 21.01
N VAL A 235 4.90 -3.32 20.11
CA VAL A 235 4.33 -4.67 20.28
C VAL A 235 5.43 -5.72 20.35
N LEU A 236 6.42 -5.65 19.45
CA LEU A 236 7.54 -6.60 19.41
C LEU A 236 8.41 -6.53 20.68
N ARG A 237 8.47 -5.37 21.34
CA ARG A 237 9.16 -5.17 22.62
C ARG A 237 8.29 -5.50 23.85
N GLY A 238 7.02 -5.86 23.66
CA GLY A 238 6.08 -6.13 24.75
C GLY A 238 5.56 -4.87 25.44
N GLU A 239 5.65 -3.72 24.78
CA GLU A 239 5.12 -2.44 25.25
C GLU A 239 3.63 -2.32 24.90
N VAL A 240 2.93 -1.39 25.56
CA VAL A 240 1.52 -1.10 25.27
C VAL A 240 1.43 -0.38 23.93
N PHE A 241 0.54 -0.87 23.06
CA PHE A 241 0.25 -0.26 21.76
C PHE A 241 -1.26 -0.20 21.55
N ASP A 242 -1.77 0.95 21.11
CA ASP A 242 -3.17 1.11 20.71
C ASP A 242 -3.21 1.27 19.19
N GLY A 243 -3.54 0.17 18.50
CA GLY A 243 -3.61 0.16 17.04
C GLY A 243 -4.73 1.03 16.48
N ALA A 244 -5.84 1.19 17.19
CA ALA A 244 -6.93 2.05 16.72
C ALA A 244 -6.51 3.53 16.80
N GLU A 245 -5.83 3.93 17.87
CA GLU A 245 -5.29 5.28 17.99
C GLU A 245 -4.17 5.56 16.97
N ALA A 246 -3.28 4.60 16.75
CA ALA A 246 -2.23 4.73 15.73
C ALA A 246 -2.83 4.90 14.32
N VAL A 247 -3.89 4.16 13.99
CA VAL A 247 -4.61 4.29 12.72
C VAL A 247 -5.34 5.63 12.62
N ARG A 248 -6.01 6.11 13.68
CA ARG A 248 -6.64 7.46 13.68
C ARG A 248 -5.63 8.56 13.38
N LYS A 249 -4.46 8.53 14.03
CA LYS A 249 -3.40 9.50 13.76
C LYS A 249 -2.87 9.42 12.33
N MET A 250 -2.76 8.21 11.78
CA MET A 250 -2.34 8.00 10.39
C MET A 250 -3.35 8.62 9.41
N GLU A 251 -4.63 8.40 9.66
CA GLU A 251 -5.74 8.92 8.87
C GLU A 251 -5.80 10.45 8.90
N ASP A 252 -5.63 11.06 10.06
CA ASP A 252 -5.55 12.50 10.21
C ASP A 252 -4.34 13.07 9.45
N TRP A 253 -3.18 12.42 9.56
CA TRP A 253 -1.99 12.80 8.82
C TRP A 253 -2.21 12.71 7.30
N LEU A 254 -2.88 11.67 6.80
CA LEU A 254 -3.23 11.54 5.38
C LEU A 254 -4.14 12.67 4.91
N ILE A 255 -5.17 13.02 5.68
CA ILE A 255 -6.07 14.13 5.36
C ILE A 255 -5.30 15.45 5.29
N GLU A 256 -4.45 15.72 6.27
CA GLU A 256 -3.61 16.93 6.32
C GLU A 256 -2.59 16.99 5.18
N ASN A 257 -2.23 15.84 4.61
CA ASN A 257 -1.20 15.73 3.60
C ASN A 257 -1.70 15.42 2.18
N HIS A 258 -3.00 15.52 1.92
CA HIS A 258 -3.63 15.17 0.64
C HIS A 258 -3.32 13.74 0.19
N GLY A 259 -3.19 12.84 1.17
CA GLY A 259 -3.07 11.41 0.97
C GLY A 259 -4.41 10.70 1.09
N PHE A 260 -4.42 9.43 0.68
CA PHE A 260 -5.59 8.57 0.70
C PHE A 260 -5.27 7.23 1.37
N GLN A 261 -6.26 6.64 2.02
CA GLN A 261 -6.18 5.28 2.54
C GLN A 261 -6.97 4.33 1.62
N PRO A 262 -6.39 3.23 1.13
CA PRO A 262 -7.14 2.22 0.39
C PRO A 262 -8.23 1.57 1.25
N GLN A 263 -9.46 1.56 0.74
CA GLN A 263 -10.66 1.12 1.49
C GLN A 263 -10.77 -0.41 1.70
N TYR A 264 -9.73 -1.19 1.38
CA TYR A 264 -9.68 -2.62 1.73
C TYR A 264 -9.20 -2.82 3.17
N ALA A 265 -8.40 -1.88 3.69
CA ALA A 265 -7.93 -1.87 5.05
C ALA A 265 -9.02 -1.35 5.99
N VAL A 266 -8.86 -1.65 7.28
CA VAL A 266 -9.76 -1.16 8.32
C VAL A 266 -9.44 0.31 8.60
N PHE A 267 -10.45 1.17 8.61
CA PHE A 267 -10.33 2.57 9.01
C PHE A 267 -11.11 2.87 10.29
N GLU A 268 -10.67 3.91 11.00
CA GLU A 268 -11.25 4.46 12.23
C GLU A 268 -11.89 5.85 12.01
N LEU A 269 -11.87 6.35 10.76
CA LEU A 269 -12.48 7.61 10.33
C LEU A 269 -13.96 7.73 10.74
N SER A 270 -14.34 8.92 11.20
CA SER A 270 -15.73 9.36 11.20
C SER A 270 -16.23 9.58 9.76
N GLU A 271 -17.55 9.56 9.53
CA GLU A 271 -18.09 9.80 8.18
C GLU A 271 -17.67 11.17 7.64
N LYS A 272 -17.67 12.19 8.51
CA LYS A 272 -17.21 13.53 8.16
C LYS A 272 -15.73 13.53 7.74
N SER A 273 -14.86 12.85 8.48
CA SER A 273 -13.43 12.77 8.14
C SER A 273 -13.20 11.94 6.87
N PHE A 274 -14.00 10.88 6.68
CA PHE A 274 -13.97 10.07 5.45
C PHE A 274 -14.25 10.93 4.21
N TRP A 275 -15.29 11.77 4.24
CA TRP A 275 -15.61 12.68 3.14
C TRP A 275 -14.72 13.93 3.07
N ARG A 276 -13.82 14.14 4.05
CA ARG A 276 -12.70 15.09 3.90
C ARG A 276 -11.54 14.47 3.12
N MET A 277 -11.31 13.17 3.29
CA MET A 277 -10.30 12.42 2.53
C MET A 277 -10.77 12.16 1.09
N PHE A 278 -12.04 11.77 0.89
CA PHE A 278 -12.59 11.42 -0.40
C PHE A 278 -13.66 12.41 -0.88
N ASP A 279 -13.65 12.75 -2.17
CA ASP A 279 -14.69 13.61 -2.75
C ASP A 279 -16.00 12.84 -2.96
N ALA A 280 -17.06 13.26 -2.28
CA ALA A 280 -18.38 12.62 -2.35
C ALA A 280 -19.21 13.04 -3.58
N GLY A 281 -18.82 14.08 -4.33
CA GLY A 281 -19.71 14.77 -5.26
C GLY A 281 -20.25 13.87 -6.37
N LEU A 282 -19.34 13.24 -7.13
CA LEU A 282 -19.73 12.32 -8.20
C LEU A 282 -20.41 11.06 -7.67
N TYR A 283 -19.96 10.58 -6.51
CA TYR A 283 -20.53 9.42 -5.83
C TYR A 283 -21.99 9.64 -5.45
N GLU A 284 -22.30 10.76 -4.80
CA GLU A 284 -23.66 11.11 -4.39
C GLU A 284 -24.56 11.46 -5.57
N HIS A 285 -24.02 12.08 -6.62
CA HIS A 285 -24.76 12.29 -7.87
C HIS A 285 -25.21 10.94 -8.47
N ALA A 286 -24.32 9.95 -8.54
CA ALA A 286 -24.66 8.62 -9.04
C ALA A 286 -25.70 7.94 -8.14
N ARG A 287 -25.57 8.05 -6.82
CA ARG A 287 -26.54 7.47 -5.89
C ARG A 287 -27.95 8.02 -6.08
N ARG A 288 -28.08 9.34 -6.21
CA ARG A 288 -29.39 9.99 -6.49
C ARG A 288 -29.95 9.55 -7.83
N LYS A 289 -29.15 9.65 -8.90
CA LYS A 289 -29.58 9.35 -10.27
C LYS A 289 -30.13 7.93 -10.43
N TYR A 290 -29.56 6.96 -9.73
CA TYR A 290 -29.95 5.55 -9.84
C TYR A 290 -30.81 5.04 -8.67
N GLY A 291 -31.34 5.92 -7.82
CA GLY A 291 -32.22 5.53 -6.71
C GLY A 291 -31.54 4.65 -5.65
N ALA A 292 -30.23 4.81 -5.46
CA ALA A 292 -29.44 4.01 -4.52
C ALA A 292 -29.57 4.48 -3.07
N ILE A 293 -30.02 5.72 -2.83
CA ILE A 293 -30.24 6.27 -1.49
C ILE A 293 -31.39 5.51 -0.82
N GLY A 294 -31.17 4.99 0.38
CA GLY A 294 -32.13 4.13 1.10
C GLY A 294 -32.26 2.70 0.56
N THR A 295 -31.67 2.39 -0.60
CA THR A 295 -31.66 1.05 -1.19
C THR A 295 -30.34 0.32 -0.92
N PHE A 296 -29.22 1.04 -1.05
CA PHE A 296 -27.89 0.48 -0.87
C PHE A 296 -27.07 1.31 0.13
N MET A 297 -26.49 0.61 1.09
CA MET A 297 -25.52 1.14 2.04
C MET A 297 -24.43 1.98 1.36
N SER A 298 -24.11 3.12 1.97
CA SER A 298 -23.03 4.00 1.49
C SER A 298 -21.67 3.30 1.56
N VAL A 299 -20.69 3.78 0.79
CA VAL A 299 -19.34 3.20 0.76
C VAL A 299 -18.65 3.31 2.12
N TYR A 300 -18.86 4.42 2.83
CA TYR A 300 -18.39 4.60 4.20
C TYR A 300 -18.91 3.47 5.11
N TYR A 301 -20.23 3.24 5.16
CA TYR A 301 -20.79 2.18 5.99
C TYR A 301 -20.42 0.77 5.48
N LYS A 302 -20.14 0.60 4.19
CA LYS A 302 -19.65 -0.66 3.63
C LYS A 302 -18.27 -1.03 4.17
N SER A 303 -17.41 -0.03 4.35
CA SER A 303 -16.01 -0.21 4.69
C SER A 303 -15.66 0.05 6.16
N LYS A 304 -16.56 0.66 6.94
CA LYS A 304 -16.37 0.90 8.39
C LYS A 304 -16.15 -0.40 9.17
N LYS A 305 -15.25 -0.36 10.15
CA LYS A 305 -14.99 -1.42 11.13
C LYS A 305 -16.23 -1.77 11.98
N GLY A 306 -16.45 -3.07 12.22
CA GLY A 306 -17.43 -3.58 13.20
C GLY A 306 -18.63 -4.36 12.63
N ARG A 307 -19.36 -5.07 13.51
CA ARG A 307 -20.64 -5.72 13.17
C ARG A 307 -21.68 -4.61 12.99
N LYS A 308 -22.15 -4.44 11.76
CA LYS A 308 -23.17 -3.47 11.41
C LYS A 308 -24.48 -3.93 12.01
N THR A 309 -25.10 -3.12 12.86
CA THR A 309 -26.52 -3.33 13.15
C THR A 309 -27.33 -2.68 12.02
N GLU A 310 -28.38 -3.36 11.55
CA GLU A 310 -29.27 -2.80 10.51
C GLU A 310 -29.85 -1.45 10.93
N LYS A 311 -30.03 -1.26 12.25
CA LYS A 311 -30.51 -0.04 12.87
C LYS A 311 -29.59 1.17 12.67
N GLU A 312 -28.28 1.03 12.90
CA GLU A 312 -27.31 2.13 12.70
C GLU A 312 -27.23 2.57 11.24
N VAL A 313 -27.38 1.62 10.30
CA VAL A 313 -27.40 1.91 8.86
C VAL A 313 -28.68 2.65 8.49
N GLN A 314 -29.84 2.17 8.96
CA GLN A 314 -31.13 2.79 8.68
C GLN A 314 -31.26 4.18 9.28
N GLU A 315 -30.80 4.41 10.51
CA GLU A 315 -30.85 5.71 11.19
C GLU A 315 -30.01 6.77 10.46
N ALA A 316 -28.81 6.39 10.01
CA ALA A 316 -27.96 7.28 9.22
C ALA A 316 -28.52 7.56 7.82
N GLU A 317 -29.09 6.54 7.16
CA GLU A 317 -29.71 6.71 5.85
C GLU A 317 -30.99 7.56 5.92
N GLN A 318 -31.78 7.45 7.01
CA GLN A 318 -32.91 8.34 7.25
C GLN A 318 -32.48 9.78 7.51
N ALA A 319 -31.40 10.01 8.27
CA ALA A 319 -30.87 11.36 8.48
C ALA A 319 -30.43 12.03 7.17
N HIS A 320 -29.79 11.26 6.26
CA HIS A 320 -29.43 11.75 4.92
C HIS A 320 -30.65 12.00 4.02
N LEU A 321 -31.67 11.15 4.08
CA LEU A 321 -32.94 11.35 3.37
C LEU A 321 -33.65 12.61 3.86
N GLU A 322 -33.78 12.80 5.18
CA GLU A 322 -34.41 13.98 5.79
C GLU A 322 -33.67 15.28 5.41
N THR A 323 -32.34 15.25 5.37
CA THR A 323 -31.52 16.39 4.93
C THR A 323 -31.71 16.69 3.45
N ALA A 324 -31.74 15.65 2.59
CA ALA A 324 -31.97 15.81 1.16
C ALA A 324 -33.38 16.32 0.83
N TYR A 325 -34.41 15.92 1.59
CA TYR A 325 -35.76 16.48 1.45
C TYR A 325 -35.83 17.93 1.95
N ALA A 326 -35.13 18.26 3.04
CA ALA A 326 -35.08 19.62 3.56
C ALA A 326 -34.36 20.62 2.62
N GLU A 327 -33.35 20.18 1.86
CA GLU A 327 -32.68 21.02 0.85
C GLU A 327 -33.53 21.20 -0.42
N VAL A 328 -34.41 20.25 -0.75
CA VAL A 328 -35.34 20.36 -1.89
C VAL A 328 -36.53 21.28 -1.56
N ASP A 329 -36.89 21.38 -0.28
CA ASP A 329 -38.00 22.22 0.21
C ASP A 329 -37.58 23.66 0.58
N GLN A 330 -36.31 24.04 0.42
CA GLN A 330 -35.91 25.45 0.54
C GLN A 330 -36.32 26.23 -0.72
N PRO A 331 -37.09 27.33 -0.59
CA PRO A 331 -37.40 28.17 -1.73
C PRO A 331 -36.10 28.75 -2.31
N VAL A 332 -35.97 28.67 -3.63
CA VAL A 332 -34.91 29.35 -4.36
C VAL A 332 -35.20 30.85 -4.29
N ASP A 333 -34.47 31.57 -3.44
CA ASP A 333 -34.42 33.04 -3.46
C ASP A 333 -33.54 33.54 -4.63
#